data_AF-A0A645DR59-F1
#
_entry.id   AF-A0A645DR59-F1
#
_cell.length_a   1.000
_cell.length_b   1.000
_cell.length_c   1.000
_cell.angle_alpha   90.00
_cell.angle_beta   90.00
_cell.angle_gamma   90.00
#
_symmetry.space_group_name_H-M   'P 1'
#
loop_
_entity.id
_entity.type
_entity.pdbx_description
1 polymer ?
#
loop_
_entity_poly.entity_id
_entity_poly.type
_entity_poly.pdbx_seq_one_letter_code
_entity_poly.pdbx_strand_id
1 'polypeptide(L)'
;MGLKTENLAIATTRYVVKDKSANFIPLTRKLGVPVVYVADPGFGKSSLKGLHRYETGTIKEGAGAGGAMYLAGLFGITQDQFRTEVENVCKLLKAGQ
;
A
#
# COMPACT_ATOMS: atom_id res chain seq x y z
N MET A 1 -24.10 -10.55 -10.98
CA MET A 1 -23.59 -9.16 -11.07
C MET A 1 -22.69 -9.09 -12.29
N GLY A 2 -23.13 -8.41 -13.36
CA GLY A 2 -22.46 -8.38 -14.67
C GLY A 2 -21.31 -7.37 -14.77
N LEU A 3 -20.43 -7.35 -13.77
CA LEU A 3 -19.26 -6.47 -13.78
C LEU A 3 -18.15 -7.12 -14.62
N LYS A 4 -17.77 -6.46 -15.70
CA LYS A 4 -16.68 -6.84 -16.60
C LYS A 4 -15.34 -6.60 -15.90
N THR A 5 -14.76 -7.65 -15.32
CA THR A 5 -13.53 -7.56 -14.53
C THR A 5 -12.27 -7.44 -15.39
N GLU A 6 -12.36 -7.66 -16.71
CA GLU A 6 -11.26 -7.55 -17.67
C GLU A 6 -10.66 -6.15 -17.77
N ASN A 7 -11.42 -5.11 -17.39
CA ASN A 7 -10.98 -3.71 -17.40
C ASN A 7 -10.68 -3.18 -15.99
N LEU A 8 -10.64 -4.06 -14.99
CA LEU A 8 -10.35 -3.68 -13.61
C LEU A 8 -8.92 -4.02 -13.24
N ALA A 9 -8.31 -3.12 -12.47
CA ALA A 9 -7.09 -3.39 -11.74
C ALA A 9 -7.31 -3.12 -10.27
N ILE A 10 -6.64 -3.88 -9.40
CA ILE A 10 -6.58 -3.60 -7.97
C ILE A 10 -5.19 -3.07 -7.66
N ALA A 11 -5.11 -1.88 -7.08
CA ALA A 11 -3.86 -1.37 -6.50
C ALA A 11 -3.94 -1.48 -4.97
N THR A 12 -2.95 -2.14 -4.37
CA THR A 12 -2.86 -2.34 -2.92
C THR A 12 -1.41 -2.27 -2.45
N THR A 13 -1.16 -2.39 -1.15
CA THR A 13 0.19 -2.46 -0.60
C THR A 13 0.77 -3.88 -0.58
N ARG A 14 2.10 -3.95 -0.48
CA ARG A 14 2.83 -5.21 -0.21
C ARG A 14 2.33 -5.92 1.05
N TYR A 15 1.81 -5.16 2.01
CA TYR A 15 1.39 -5.65 3.32
C TYR A 15 0.14 -6.52 3.21
N VAL A 16 -0.76 -6.21 2.28
CA VAL A 16 -1.93 -7.07 1.97
C VAL A 16 -1.50 -8.31 1.21
N VAL A 17 -0.65 -8.16 0.19
CA VAL A 17 -0.24 -9.28 -0.67
C VAL A 17 0.59 -10.32 0.08
N LYS A 18 1.42 -9.90 1.04
CA LYS A 18 2.28 -10.78 1.85
C LYS A 18 1.59 -11.33 3.10
N ASP A 19 0.38 -10.88 3.42
CA ASP A 19 -0.37 -11.36 4.56
C ASP A 19 -0.89 -12.78 4.30
N LYS A 20 -0.26 -13.77 4.94
CA LYS A 20 -0.63 -15.19 4.80
C LYS A 20 -2.02 -15.51 5.37
N SER A 21 -2.54 -14.66 6.25
CA SER A 21 -3.93 -14.80 6.73
C SER A 21 -4.95 -14.28 5.72
N ALA A 22 -4.50 -13.45 4.76
CA ALA A 22 -5.33 -12.94 3.69
C ALA A 22 -5.29 -13.86 2.46
N ASN A 23 -6.45 -14.31 1.99
CA ASN A 23 -6.57 -15.08 0.76
C ASN A 23 -6.62 -14.19 -0.50
N PHE A 24 -5.86 -13.09 -0.50
CA PHE A 24 -6.03 -11.97 -1.44
C PHE A 24 -5.76 -12.38 -2.90
N ILE A 25 -4.55 -12.88 -3.20
CA ILE A 25 -4.20 -13.26 -4.57
C ILE A 25 -5.12 -14.37 -5.12
N PRO A 26 -5.41 -15.46 -4.39
CA PRO A 26 -6.36 -16.47 -4.88
C PRO A 26 -7.75 -15.90 -5.14
N LEU A 27 -8.24 -14.97 -4.32
CA LEU A 27 -9.53 -14.31 -4.53
C LEU A 27 -9.54 -13.45 -5.79
N THR A 28 -8.50 -12.63 -6.03
CA THR A 28 -8.40 -11.82 -7.26
C THR A 28 -8.43 -12.68 -8.52
N ARG A 29 -7.73 -13.83 -8.51
CA ARG A 29 -7.75 -14.80 -9.61
C ARG A 29 -9.13 -15.43 -9.78
N LYS A 30 -9.77 -15.86 -8.69
CA LYS A 30 -11.12 -16.45 -8.73
C LYS A 30 -12.17 -15.48 -9.29
N LEU A 31 -12.01 -14.19 -9.04
CA LEU A 31 -12.88 -13.13 -9.55
C LEU A 31 -12.51 -12.67 -10.98
N GLY A 32 -11.46 -13.24 -11.58
CA GLY A 32 -11.02 -12.88 -12.92
C GLY A 32 -10.47 -11.45 -13.04
N VAL A 33 -9.90 -10.89 -11.96
CA VAL A 33 -9.21 -9.59 -12.02
C VAL A 33 -7.82 -9.81 -12.65
N PRO A 34 -7.54 -9.23 -13.82
CA PRO A 34 -6.33 -9.54 -14.58
C PRO A 34 -5.07 -8.91 -13.98
N VAL A 35 -5.19 -7.76 -13.31
CA VAL A 35 -4.03 -6.96 -12.88
C VAL A 35 -4.13 -6.57 -11.42
N VAL A 36 -3.05 -6.83 -10.68
CA VAL A 36 -2.86 -6.37 -9.30
C VAL A 36 -1.55 -5.59 -9.23
N TYR A 37 -1.66 -4.30 -8.91
CA TYR A 37 -0.54 -3.42 -8.63
C TYR A 37 -0.22 -3.43 -7.14
N VAL A 38 1.07 -3.55 -6.82
CA VAL A 38 1.54 -3.71 -5.44
C VAL A 38 2.51 -2.59 -5.10
N ALA A 39 2.06 -1.66 -4.26
CA ALA A 39 2.87 -0.58 -3.76
C ALA A 39 3.71 -1.03 -2.55
N ASP A 40 4.99 -0.65 -2.56
CA ASP A 40 5.89 -0.83 -1.44
C ASP A 40 6.43 0.53 -0.99
N PRO A 41 5.96 1.08 0.15
CA PRO A 41 6.45 2.36 0.68
C PRO A 41 7.76 2.23 1.48
N GLY A 42 8.30 1.02 1.67
CA GLY A 42 9.56 0.80 2.35
C GLY A 42 9.56 1.13 3.84
N PHE A 43 8.42 1.07 4.53
CA PHE A 43 8.32 1.50 5.95
C PHE A 43 9.24 0.75 6.91
N GLY A 44 9.68 -0.47 6.59
CA GLY A 44 10.73 -1.16 7.35
C GLY A 44 12.10 -0.44 7.38
N LYS A 45 12.34 0.55 6.52
CA LYS A 45 13.52 1.43 6.55
C LYS A 45 13.28 2.75 7.31
N SER A 46 12.08 2.95 7.86
CA SER A 46 11.73 4.20 8.53
C SER A 46 12.45 4.37 9.87
N SER A 47 12.63 5.60 10.33
CA SER A 47 13.03 5.86 11.72
C SER A 47 11.85 5.84 12.71
N LEU A 48 10.61 5.94 12.20
CA LEU A 48 9.40 6.07 13.00
C LEU A 48 8.82 4.69 13.33
N LYS A 49 8.87 4.31 14.62
CA LYS A 49 8.30 3.04 15.12
C LYS A 49 6.82 2.82 14.72
N GLY A 50 6.05 3.90 14.56
CA GLY A 50 4.66 3.81 14.10
C GLY A 50 4.52 3.22 12.69
N LEU A 51 5.45 3.55 11.79
CA LEU A 51 5.45 3.05 10.40
C LEU A 51 5.96 1.61 10.31
N HIS A 52 6.90 1.21 11.18
CA HIS A 52 7.35 -0.18 11.29
C HIS A 52 6.22 -1.18 11.59
N ARG A 53 5.14 -0.75 12.24
CA ARG A 53 4.01 -1.63 12.57
C ARG A 53 3.31 -2.22 11.34
N TYR A 54 3.48 -1.59 10.17
CA TYR A 54 3.00 -2.16 8.90
C TYR A 54 3.75 -3.45 8.54
N GLU A 55 5.03 -3.55 8.88
CA GLU A 55 5.86 -4.74 8.64
C GLU A 55 5.42 -5.93 9.51
N THR A 56 4.87 -5.65 10.69
CA THR A 56 4.35 -6.67 11.61
C THR A 56 2.88 -6.97 11.36
N GLY A 57 2.33 -6.60 10.20
CA GLY A 57 0.95 -6.92 9.80
C GLY A 57 -0.13 -6.03 10.39
N THR A 58 0.21 -4.91 11.05
CA THR A 58 -0.78 -3.95 11.55
C THR A 58 -1.15 -2.93 10.47
N ILE A 59 -2.42 -2.50 10.41
CA ILE A 59 -2.99 -1.56 9.43
C ILE A 59 -3.02 -2.13 8.01
N LYS A 60 -1.85 -2.41 7.42
CA LYS A 60 -1.62 -2.96 6.08
C LYS A 60 -2.09 -2.05 4.93
N GLU A 61 -3.32 -1.57 4.98
CA GLU A 61 -4.00 -0.81 3.92
C GLU A 61 -5.07 0.11 4.54
N GLY A 62 -5.58 1.05 3.76
CA GLY A 62 -6.72 1.90 4.12
C GLY A 62 -6.72 3.19 3.32
N ALA A 63 -7.88 3.86 3.22
CA ALA A 63 -8.03 5.16 2.54
C ALA A 63 -7.50 5.23 1.09
N GLY A 64 -7.37 4.08 0.40
CA GLY A 64 -6.80 4.01 -0.94
C GLY A 64 -5.28 4.22 -1.00
N ALA A 65 -4.57 4.02 0.11
CA ALA A 65 -3.13 4.28 0.23
C ALA A 65 -2.30 3.49 -0.80
N GLY A 66 -2.58 2.19 -1.01
CA GLY A 66 -1.88 1.40 -2.02
C GLY A 66 -2.01 1.96 -3.44
N GLY A 67 -3.20 2.47 -3.81
CA GLY A 67 -3.43 3.12 -5.10
C GLY A 67 -2.69 4.45 -5.23
N ALA A 68 -2.77 5.30 -4.20
CA ALA A 68 -2.06 6.58 -4.18
C ALA A 68 -0.53 6.42 -4.23
N MET A 69 0.01 5.44 -3.50
CA MET A 69 1.43 5.08 -3.53
C MET A 69 1.86 4.59 -4.91
N TYR A 70 1.06 3.73 -5.54
CA TYR A 70 1.36 3.25 -6.89
C TYR A 70 1.35 4.39 -7.91
N LEU A 71 0.35 5.28 -7.82
CA LEU A 71 0.25 6.46 -8.67
C LEU A 71 1.48 7.39 -8.50
N ALA A 72 1.93 7.63 -7.27
CA ALA A 72 3.15 8.39 -7.01
C ALA A 72 4.37 7.80 -7.74
N GLY A 73 4.51 6.47 -7.71
CA GLY A 73 5.55 5.76 -8.46
C GLY A 73 5.47 5.96 -9.98
N LEU A 74 4.25 5.97 -10.55
CA LEU A 74 4.04 6.28 -11.97
C LEU A 74 4.48 7.71 -12.34
N PHE A 75 4.38 8.65 -11.40
CA PHE A 75 4.87 10.03 -11.55
C PHE A 75 6.37 10.19 -11.23
N GLY A 76 7.12 9.09 -11.06
CA GLY A 76 8.56 9.12 -10.83
C GLY A 76 8.97 9.41 -9.39
N ILE A 77 8.03 9.41 -8.43
CA ILE A 77 8.36 9.52 -7.02
C ILE A 77 8.96 8.20 -6.56
N THR A 78 10.19 8.25 -6.07
CA THR A 78 10.89 7.06 -5.56
C THR A 78 10.31 6.59 -4.24
N GLN A 79 10.51 5.31 -3.92
CA GLN A 79 10.12 4.74 -2.62
C GLN A 79 10.70 5.53 -1.44
N ASP A 80 11.95 5.99 -1.55
CA ASP A 80 12.61 6.73 -0.49
C ASP A 80 12.03 8.13 -0.32
N GLN A 81 11.79 8.86 -1.42
CA GLN A 81 11.10 10.16 -1.38
C GLN A 81 9.70 10.03 -0.74
N PHE A 82 8.92 9.05 -1.19
CA PHE A 82 7.58 8.82 -0.63
C PHE A 82 7.64 8.54 0.88
N ARG A 83 8.55 7.65 1.32
CA ARG A 83 8.72 7.33 2.73
C ARG A 83 9.12 8.57 3.54
N THR A 84 10.07 9.36 3.05
CA THR A 84 10.53 10.58 3.69
C THR A 84 9.37 11.58 3.87
N GLU A 85 8.52 11.76 2.86
CA GLU A 85 7.36 12.65 2.98
C GLU A 85 6.33 12.15 4.00
N VAL A 86 6.05 10.85 4.03
CA VAL A 86 5.19 10.27 5.08
C VAL A 86 5.78 10.51 6.47
N GLU A 87 7.09 10.36 6.65
CA GLU A 87 7.76 10.66 7.91
C GLU A 87 7.65 12.14 8.29
N ASN A 88 7.80 13.05 7.34
CA ASN A 88 7.68 14.49 7.55
C ASN A 88 6.27 14.86 8.03
N VAL A 89 5.23 14.38 7.34
CA VAL A 89 3.82 14.60 7.75
C VAL A 89 3.57 14.04 9.15
N CYS A 90 4.07 12.84 9.44
CA CYS A 90 3.94 12.23 10.77
C CYS A 90 4.61 13.06 11.87
N LYS A 91 5.78 13.67 11.61
CA LYS A 91 6.47 14.56 12.55
C LYS A 91 5.67 15.86 12.77
N LEU A 92 5.15 16.46 11.70
CA LEU A 92 4.32 17.66 11.77
C LEU A 92 3.07 17.44 12.62
N LEU A 93 2.37 16.32 12.42
CA LEU A 93 1.17 15.97 13.20
C LEU A 93 1.46 15.73 14.68
N LYS A 94 2.66 15.28 15.03
CA LYS A 94 3.08 15.10 16.43
C LYS A 94 3.54 16.38 17.11
N ALA A 95 4.09 17.34 16.35
CA ALA A 95 4.56 18.61 16.89
C ALA A 95 3.41 19.59 17.20
N GLY A 96 2.22 19.36 16.63
CA GLY A 96 0.99 20.11 16.92
C GLY A 96 0.13 19.51 18.05
N GLN A 97 0.63 18.49 18.77
CA GLN A 97 0.05 17.93 19.99
C GLN A 97 0.90 18.34 21.20
#